data_AF-A0A2I0DZT6-F1
#
_entry.id   AF-A0A2I0DZT6-F1
#
_cell.length_a   1.000
_cell.length_b   1.000
_cell.length_c   1.000
_cell.angle_alpha   90.00
_cell.angle_beta   90.00
_cell.angle_gamma   90.00
#
_symmetry.space_group_name_H-M   'P 1'
#
loop_
_entity.id
_entity.type
_entity.pdbx_description
1 polymer ?
#
loop_
_entity_poly.entity_id
_entity_poly.type
_entity_poly.pdbx_seq_one_letter_code
_entity_poly.pdbx_strand_id
1 'polypeptide(L)'
;IDNGQLNIHLWKDGRNSFHLKGISADGKRHLITGSNLNPRAWALDLENGLLLQDDNESWKEQFEAEQTHILQHTERLYHYSQIETLHNYPEPVRKIMTRIKRLRADFLLRRIL
;
A
#
# COMPACT_ATOMS: atom_id res chain seq x y z
N ILE A 1 -9.02 -2.07 12.85
CA ILE A 1 -8.87 -3.38 12.19
C ILE A 1 -9.84 -4.35 12.87
N ASP A 2 -9.68 -4.54 14.17
CA ASP A 2 -10.47 -5.47 15.00
C ASP A 2 -11.99 -5.25 14.91
N ASN A 3 -12.45 -4.00 14.89
CA ASN A 3 -13.87 -3.64 14.75
C ASN A 3 -14.37 -3.54 13.29
N GLY A 4 -13.61 -4.04 12.31
CA GLY A 4 -14.02 -4.13 10.90
C GLY A 4 -14.01 -2.82 10.08
N GLN A 5 -13.79 -1.66 10.71
CA GLN A 5 -13.79 -0.35 10.05
C GLN A 5 -12.54 -0.07 9.19
N LEU A 6 -11.47 -0.84 9.39
CA LEU A 6 -10.24 -0.73 8.61
C LEU A 6 -9.87 -2.11 8.10
N ASN A 7 -9.84 -2.24 6.77
CA ASN A 7 -9.46 -3.46 6.08
C ASN A 7 -8.06 -3.29 5.50
N ILE A 8 -7.13 -4.12 5.95
CA ILE A 8 -5.77 -4.18 5.42
C ILE A 8 -5.59 -5.53 4.76
N HIS A 9 -5.14 -5.52 3.51
CA HIS A 9 -4.93 -6.72 2.70
C HIS A 9 -3.46 -6.83 2.33
N LEU A 10 -2.85 -7.99 2.55
CA LEU A 10 -1.49 -8.30 2.11
C LEU A 10 -1.57 -9.13 0.84
N TRP A 11 -1.03 -8.61 -0.27
CA TRP A 11 -0.96 -9.34 -1.52
C TRP A 11 0.27 -10.24 -1.58
N LYS A 12 0.10 -11.49 -2.03
CA LYS A 12 1.20 -12.41 -2.31
C LYS A 12 0.79 -13.50 -3.30
N ASP A 13 1.50 -13.54 -4.42
CA ASP A 13 1.39 -14.63 -5.40
C ASP A 13 2.78 -15.20 -5.73
N GLY A 14 3.13 -16.33 -5.11
CA GLY A 14 4.40 -17.01 -5.32
C GLY A 14 5.63 -16.11 -5.12
N ARG A 15 6.37 -15.86 -6.21
CA ARG A 15 7.56 -15.00 -6.27
C ARG A 15 7.31 -13.68 -7.03
N ASN A 16 6.07 -13.41 -7.44
CA ASN A 16 5.71 -12.20 -8.16
C ASN A 16 5.80 -10.97 -7.24
N SER A 17 6.08 -9.82 -7.83
CA SER A 17 6.19 -8.54 -7.11
C SER A 17 4.89 -7.73 -7.21
N PHE A 18 4.67 -6.84 -6.25
CA PHE A 18 3.47 -6.00 -6.18
C PHE A 18 3.81 -4.52 -6.41
N HIS A 19 3.08 -3.85 -7.31
CA HIS A 19 3.35 -2.46 -7.68
C HIS A 19 2.09 -1.67 -8.10
N LEU A 20 0.94 -2.02 -7.52
CA LEU A 20 -0.33 -1.31 -7.72
C LEU A 20 -0.31 0.05 -7.01
N LYS A 21 -0.84 1.09 -7.65
CA LYS A 21 -1.15 2.39 -7.04
C LYS A 21 -2.48 2.89 -7.57
N GLY A 22 -3.16 3.67 -6.75
CA GLY A 22 -4.44 4.27 -7.09
C GLY A 22 -5.22 4.59 -5.83
N ILE A 23 -6.20 5.47 -5.96
CA ILE A 23 -7.15 5.79 -4.89
C ILE A 23 -8.55 5.67 -5.48
N SER A 24 -9.43 4.96 -4.78
CA SER A 24 -10.85 4.91 -5.06
C SER A 24 -11.61 5.44 -3.85
N ALA A 25 -12.61 6.28 -4.08
CA ALA A 25 -13.47 6.83 -3.04
C ALA A 25 -14.94 6.72 -3.45
N ASP A 26 -15.73 6.14 -2.53
CA ASP A 26 -17.19 6.04 -2.60
C ASP A 26 -17.76 5.41 -3.89
N GLY A 27 -16.94 4.64 -4.63
CA GLY A 27 -17.32 4.02 -5.90
C GLY A 27 -17.57 5.01 -7.04
N LYS A 28 -17.16 6.28 -6.89
CA LYS A 28 -17.46 7.36 -7.84
C LYS A 28 -16.26 8.19 -8.24
N ARG A 29 -15.18 8.15 -7.45
CA ARG A 29 -13.97 8.91 -7.71
C ARG A 29 -12.79 7.98 -7.72
N HIS A 30 -12.08 7.96 -8.84
CA HIS A 30 -10.94 7.07 -9.05
C HIS A 30 -9.76 7.93 -9.52
N LEU A 31 -8.69 7.95 -8.72
CA LEU A 31 -7.42 8.55 -9.10
C LEU A 31 -6.49 7.46 -9.62
N ILE A 32 -6.24 7.50 -10.92
CA ILE A 32 -5.26 6.66 -11.59
C ILE A 32 -3.98 7.48 -11.66
N THR A 33 -2.93 7.05 -10.96
CA THR A 33 -1.69 7.83 -10.83
C THR A 33 -0.47 6.91 -10.77
N GLY A 34 0.66 7.42 -11.25
CA GLY A 34 1.97 6.80 -11.04
C GLY A 34 2.50 6.98 -9.61
N SER A 35 1.89 7.86 -8.82
CA SER A 35 2.36 8.22 -7.48
C SER A 35 2.37 7.04 -6.53
N ASN A 36 3.51 6.82 -5.88
CA ASN A 36 3.67 5.79 -4.86
C ASN A 36 3.03 6.14 -3.52
N LEU A 37 2.40 7.32 -3.40
CA LEU A 37 1.76 7.81 -2.16
C LEU A 37 2.71 7.77 -0.95
N ASN A 38 4.00 8.08 -1.18
CA ASN A 38 5.05 8.13 -0.17
C ASN A 38 5.62 9.55 -0.04
N PRO A 39 6.31 9.90 1.07
CA PRO A 39 6.86 11.25 1.30
C PRO A 39 7.71 11.80 0.15
N ARG A 40 8.40 10.91 -0.59
CA ARG A 40 9.20 11.25 -1.75
C ARG A 40 8.34 11.81 -2.89
N ALA A 41 7.23 11.14 -3.22
CA ALA A 41 6.27 11.56 -4.23
C ALA A 41 5.70 12.97 -3.95
N TRP A 42 5.49 13.31 -2.68
CA TRP A 42 5.01 14.65 -2.31
C TRP A 42 6.06 15.75 -2.38
N ALA A 43 7.34 15.41 -2.22
CA ALA A 43 8.38 16.41 -1.97
C ALA A 43 9.40 16.57 -3.10
N LEU A 44 9.59 15.53 -3.93
CA LEU A 44 10.74 15.43 -4.83
C LEU A 44 10.37 14.98 -6.24
N ASP A 45 9.46 14.02 -6.37
CA ASP A 45 9.16 13.43 -7.68
C ASP A 45 8.16 14.28 -8.47
N LEU A 46 8.29 14.25 -9.79
CA LEU A 46 7.28 14.78 -10.69
C LEU A 46 6.19 13.73 -10.86
N GLU A 47 4.99 14.05 -10.41
CA GLU A 47 3.85 13.16 -10.43
C GLU A 47 2.78 13.63 -11.41
N ASN A 48 2.00 12.70 -11.93
CA ASN A 48 0.80 12.98 -12.70
C ASN A 48 -0.34 12.02 -12.31
N GLY A 49 -1.55 12.34 -12.75
CA GLY A 49 -2.70 11.47 -12.53
C GLY A 49 -3.90 11.87 -13.36
N LEU A 50 -4.79 10.90 -13.56
CA LEU A 50 -6.10 11.07 -14.13
C LEU A 50 -7.13 10.89 -13.01
N LEU A 51 -7.85 11.97 -12.72
CA LEU A 51 -8.99 11.91 -11.80
C LEU A 51 -10.25 11.65 -12.60
N LEU A 52 -10.86 10.49 -12.36
CA LEU A 52 -12.14 10.12 -12.93
C LEU A 52 -13.25 10.41 -11.92
N GLN A 53 -14.30 11.08 -12.40
CA GLN A 53 -15.52 11.39 -11.63
C GLN A 53 -16.70 10.75 -12.35
N ASP A 54 -17.24 9.70 -11.76
CA ASP A 54 -18.30 8.87 -12.34
C ASP A 54 -19.59 8.99 -11.52
N ASP A 55 -20.19 10.18 -11.54
CA ASP A 55 -21.42 10.46 -10.78
C ASP A 55 -22.61 9.60 -11.22
N ASN A 56 -22.58 9.13 -12.47
CA ASN A 56 -23.61 8.29 -13.09
C ASN A 56 -23.33 6.78 -12.99
N GLU A 57 -22.24 6.37 -12.31
CA GLU A 57 -21.87 4.96 -12.13
C GLU A 57 -21.68 4.18 -13.45
N SER A 58 -21.27 4.85 -14.52
CA SER A 58 -21.08 4.27 -15.86
C SER A 58 -19.90 3.29 -15.93
N TRP A 59 -18.96 3.37 -15.00
CA TRP A 59 -17.77 2.51 -14.90
C TRP A 59 -17.71 1.67 -13.63
N LYS A 60 -18.79 1.67 -12.85
CA LYS A 60 -18.85 0.97 -11.56
C LYS A 60 -18.51 -0.51 -11.68
N GLU A 61 -19.13 -1.21 -12.63
CA GLU A 61 -18.90 -2.66 -12.81
C GLU A 61 -17.43 -2.96 -13.15
N GLN A 62 -16.79 -2.12 -13.96
CA GLN A 62 -15.38 -2.28 -14.34
C GLN A 62 -14.45 -2.09 -13.15
N PHE A 63 -14.69 -1.07 -12.31
CA PHE A 63 -13.89 -0.84 -11.11
C PHE A 63 -14.14 -1.91 -10.02
N GLU A 64 -15.37 -2.39 -9.87
CA GLU A 64 -15.68 -3.50 -8.95
C GLU A 64 -15.01 -4.80 -9.40
N ALA A 65 -14.99 -5.07 -10.71
CA ALA A 65 -14.27 -6.21 -11.28
C ALA A 65 -12.75 -6.10 -11.07
N GLU A 66 -12.17 -4.91 -11.30
CA GLU A 66 -10.75 -4.65 -11.04
C GLU A 66 -10.42 -4.84 -9.56
N GLN A 67 -11.23 -4.27 -8.66
CA GLN A 67 -11.04 -4.42 -7.20
C GLN A 67 -11.11 -5.88 -6.78
N THR A 68 -12.09 -6.63 -7.30
CA THR A 68 -12.22 -8.07 -7.03
C THR A 68 -10.98 -8.82 -7.51
N HIS A 69 -10.46 -8.49 -8.69
CA HIS A 69 -9.25 -9.10 -9.23
C HIS A 69 -8.01 -8.79 -8.38
N ILE A 70 -7.81 -7.53 -7.97
CA ILE A 70 -6.73 -7.12 -7.07
C ILE A 70 -6.73 -7.94 -5.78
N LEU A 71 -7.92 -8.22 -5.24
CA LEU A 71 -8.08 -8.93 -3.96
C LEU A 71 -7.85 -10.45 -4.06
N GLN A 72 -7.80 -11.05 -5.25
CA GLN A 72 -7.72 -12.51 -5.45
C GLN A 72 -6.54 -13.18 -4.72
N HIS A 73 -5.38 -12.54 -4.69
CA HIS A 73 -4.17 -13.07 -4.04
C HIS A 73 -3.86 -12.33 -2.74
N THR A 74 -4.89 -11.86 -2.03
CA THR A 74 -4.71 -11.11 -0.79
C THR A 74 -5.18 -11.88 0.44
N GLU A 75 -4.48 -11.67 1.55
CA GLU A 75 -4.91 -12.08 2.87
C GLU A 75 -5.33 -10.85 3.69
N ARG A 76 -6.56 -10.87 4.22
CA ARG A 76 -7.03 -9.81 5.12
C ARG A 76 -6.42 -9.97 6.50
N LEU A 77 -5.85 -8.88 7.03
CA LEU A 77 -5.43 -8.79 8.42
C LEU A 77 -6.62 -8.46 9.32
N TYR A 78 -6.71 -9.18 10.43
CA TYR A 78 -7.71 -9.02 11.48
C TYR A 78 -7.12 -8.43 12.77
N HIS A 79 -5.82 -8.58 12.99
CA HIS A 79 -5.12 -8.01 14.13
C HIS A 79 -3.66 -7.71 13.78
N TYR A 80 -3.06 -6.68 14.42
CA TYR A 80 -1.69 -6.26 14.12
C TYR A 80 -0.64 -7.35 14.42
N SER A 81 -0.94 -8.27 15.34
CA SER A 81 -0.04 -9.35 15.73
C SER A 81 0.15 -10.42 14.64
N GLN A 82 -0.64 -10.39 13.57
CA GLN A 82 -0.41 -11.23 12.39
C GLN A 82 0.83 -10.79 11.60
N ILE A 83 1.34 -9.58 11.84
CA ILE A 83 2.60 -9.10 11.28
C ILE A 83 3.75 -9.42 12.22
N GLU A 84 4.79 -10.02 11.65
CA GLU A 84 6.04 -10.29 12.34
C GLU A 84 6.68 -9.01 12.88
N THR A 85 7.23 -9.10 14.08
CA THR A 85 8.01 -8.02 14.68
C THR A 85 9.50 -8.21 14.41
N LEU A 86 10.30 -7.19 14.71
CA LEU A 86 11.76 -7.24 14.57
C LEU A 86 12.41 -8.46 15.27
N HIS A 87 11.79 -8.98 16.33
CA HIS A 87 12.28 -10.16 17.05
C HIS A 87 12.15 -11.46 16.25
N ASN A 88 11.19 -11.52 15.35
CA ASN A 88 10.92 -12.66 14.48
C ASN A 88 11.84 -12.68 13.25
N TYR A 89 12.45 -11.55 12.91
CA TYR A 89 13.26 -11.43 11.70
C TYR A 89 14.59 -12.19 11.78
N PRO A 90 15.12 -12.67 10.64
CA PRO A 90 16.45 -13.25 10.57
C PRO A 90 17.52 -12.33 11.17
N GLU A 91 18.52 -12.93 11.81
CA GLU A 91 19.59 -12.22 12.53
C GLU A 91 20.27 -11.12 11.68
N PRO A 92 20.64 -11.35 10.40
CA PRO A 92 21.26 -10.33 9.57
C PRO A 92 20.35 -9.11 9.34
N VAL A 93 19.05 -9.34 9.12
CA VAL A 93 18.05 -8.29 8.89
C VAL A 93 17.85 -7.47 10.17
N ARG A 94 17.72 -8.14 11.31
CA ARG A 94 17.55 -7.50 12.62
C ARG A 94 18.74 -6.61 12.97
N LYS A 95 19.97 -7.05 12.73
CA LYS A 95 21.19 -6.23 12.92
C LYS A 95 21.14 -4.92 12.13
N ILE A 96 20.80 -4.99 10.84
CA ILE A 96 20.70 -3.82 9.96
C ILE A 96 19.62 -2.86 10.46
N MET A 97 18.43 -3.39 10.73
CA MET A 97 17.29 -2.60 11.20
C MET A 97 17.56 -1.90 12.53
N THR A 98 18.26 -2.58 13.44
CA THR A 98 18.63 -2.01 14.75
C THR A 98 19.62 -0.86 14.61
N ARG A 99 20.60 -0.99 13.70
CA ARG A 99 21.57 0.09 13.41
C ARG A 99 20.88 1.31 12.81
N ILE A 100 19.98 1.12 11.85
CA ILE A 100 19.21 2.21 11.22
C ILE A 100 18.43 3.00 12.27
N LYS A 101 17.71 2.29 13.16
CA LYS A 101 16.96 2.92 14.26
C LYS A 101 17.88 3.70 15.21
N ARG A 102 19.02 3.12 15.61
CA ARG A 102 19.98 3.78 16.51
C ARG A 102 20.54 5.07 15.92
N LEU A 103 20.78 5.11 14.62
CA LEU A 103 21.28 6.29 13.91
C LEU A 103 20.18 7.30 13.54
N ARG A 104 18.90 7.00 13.82
CA ARG A 104 17.74 7.76 13.34
C ARG A 104 17.73 7.96 11.82
N ALA A 105 18.34 7.02 11.10
CA ALA A 105 18.42 7.04 9.64
C ALA A 105 17.10 6.62 8.99
N ASP A 106 16.17 6.05 9.75
CA ASP A 106 14.85 5.66 9.28
C ASP A 106 14.03 6.84 8.76
N PHE A 107 14.17 8.03 9.37
CA PHE A 107 13.50 9.24 8.89
C PHE A 107 14.01 9.66 7.50
N LEU A 108 15.32 9.63 7.28
CA LEU A 108 15.92 9.94 5.98
C LEU A 108 15.52 8.92 4.91
N LEU A 109 15.55 7.63 5.26
CA LEU A 109 15.14 6.56 4.35
C LEU A 109 13.68 6.74 3.90
N ARG A 110 12.75 7.02 4.83
CA ARG A 110 11.34 7.27 4.51
C ARG A 110 11.10 8.49 3.61
N ARG A 111 12.04 9.44 3.56
CA ARG A 111 11.92 10.67 2.77
C ARG A 111 12.47 10.51 1.35
N ILE A 112 13.46 9.61 1.17
CA ILE A 112 14.20 9.46 -0.09
C ILE A 112 13.77 8.21 -0.87
N LEU A 113 13.30 7.16 -0.18
CA LEU A 113 12.76 5.93 -0.75
C LEU A 113 11.23 5.99 -0.80
#